data_AF-A0A7J8DG91-F1
#
_entry.id   AF-A0A7J8DG91-F1
#
_cell.length_a   1.000
_cell.length_b   1.000
_cell.length_c   1.000
_cell.angle_alpha   90.00
_cell.angle_beta   90.00
_cell.angle_gamma   90.00
#
_symmetry.space_group_name_H-M   'P 1'
#
loop_
_entity.id
_entity.type
_entity.pdbx_description
1 polymer ?
#
loop_
_entity_poly.entity_id
_entity_poly.type
_entity_poly.pdbx_seq_one_letter_code
_entity_poly.pdbx_strand_id
1 'polypeptide(L)'
;MAFFEPKMREILGQNCTGDEDCNFFDCFSKCDLRVNKCGAQRVNSNLQVVCDKIFRHWFSSARTSPAISPRLRRQLRRAVQECADPGPAGSPPRATPAFWKLRSLLQATLRELRAAN
;
A
#
# COMPACT_ATOMS: atom_id res chain seq x y z
N MET A 1 -11.58 19.49 0.58
CA MET A 1 -11.35 20.08 -0.76
C MET A 1 -11.02 18.95 -1.71
N ALA A 2 -11.62 18.92 -2.91
CA ALA A 2 -11.24 17.98 -3.96
C ALA A 2 -10.17 18.64 -4.86
N PHE A 3 -9.02 18.00 -5.04
CA PHE A 3 -7.95 18.47 -5.92
C PHE A 3 -8.27 18.06 -7.36
N PHE A 4 -8.57 19.04 -8.20
CA PHE A 4 -8.79 18.84 -9.64
C PHE A 4 -7.47 18.83 -10.42
N GLU A 5 -7.53 18.22 -11.61
CA GLU A 5 -6.46 18.00 -12.60
C GLU A 5 -5.41 19.11 -12.77
N PRO A 6 -5.73 20.42 -12.78
CA PRO A 6 -4.73 21.47 -13.03
C PRO A 6 -3.64 21.50 -11.95
N LYS A 7 -4.05 21.40 -10.69
CA LYS A 7 -3.16 21.44 -9.52
C LYS A 7 -2.38 20.13 -9.37
N MET A 8 -2.93 19.03 -9.89
CA MET A 8 -2.27 17.73 -9.96
C MET A 8 -1.16 17.76 -11.02
N ARG A 9 -1.41 18.37 -12.18
CA ARG A 9 -0.38 18.62 -13.22
C ARG A 9 0.74 19.54 -12.76
N GLU A 10 0.44 20.54 -11.93
CA GLU A 10 1.45 21.44 -11.36
C GLU A 10 2.40 20.72 -10.40
N ILE A 11 1.92 19.67 -9.72
CA ILE A 11 2.72 18.80 -8.86
C ILE A 11 3.50 17.76 -9.70
N LEU A 12 2.90 17.28 -10.80
CA LEU A 12 3.50 16.36 -11.77
C LEU A 12 4.42 17.14 -12.74
N GLY A 13 5.61 17.49 -12.26
CA GLY A 13 6.60 18.26 -13.01
C GLY A 13 7.39 19.26 -12.17
N GLN A 14 7.15 19.27 -10.85
CA GLN A 14 7.95 19.99 -9.85
C GLN A 14 9.42 19.58 -9.95
N ASN A 15 10.29 20.51 -9.56
CA ASN A 15 11.69 20.16 -9.36
C ASN A 15 11.81 19.25 -8.13
N CYS A 16 12.70 18.26 -8.22
CA CYS A 16 12.93 17.30 -7.14
C CYS A 16 14.41 17.04 -6.94
N THR A 17 14.75 16.67 -5.71
CA THR A 17 16.08 16.22 -5.27
C THR A 17 16.08 14.74 -4.92
N GLY A 18 14.90 14.18 -4.66
CA GLY A 18 14.68 12.76 -4.45
C GLY A 18 13.23 12.35 -4.71
N ASP A 19 12.96 11.04 -4.68
CA ASP A 19 11.63 10.48 -4.94
C ASP A 19 10.55 10.99 -3.96
N GLU A 20 10.94 11.31 -2.73
CA GLU A 20 10.03 11.78 -1.68
C GLU A 20 9.39 13.14 -2.02
N ASP A 21 10.10 13.98 -2.79
CA ASP A 21 9.59 15.27 -3.27
C ASP A 21 8.46 15.09 -4.29
N CYS A 22 8.35 13.89 -4.88
CA CYS A 22 7.35 13.55 -5.88
C CYS A 22 6.13 12.83 -5.32
N ASN A 23 6.02 12.69 -4.00
CA ASN A 23 4.88 12.07 -3.35
C ASN A 23 3.72 13.06 -3.20
N PHE A 24 2.54 12.65 -3.66
CA PHE A 24 1.32 13.44 -3.53
C PHE A 24 0.23 12.64 -2.82
N PHE A 25 -0.04 12.99 -1.56
CA PHE A 25 -0.92 12.21 -0.67
C PHE A 25 -0.50 10.73 -0.64
N ASP A 26 -1.35 9.84 -1.14
CA ASP A 26 -1.12 8.40 -1.20
C ASP A 26 -0.60 7.94 -2.58
N CYS A 27 -0.33 8.86 -3.51
CA CYS A 27 0.26 8.57 -4.82
C CYS A 27 1.76 8.83 -4.78
N PHE A 28 2.54 7.81 -5.13
CA PHE A 28 4.00 7.90 -5.20
C PHE A 28 4.44 7.98 -6.66
N SER A 29 5.43 8.82 -6.92
CA SER A 29 6.07 9.00 -8.24
C SER A 29 7.58 8.97 -8.08
N LYS A 30 8.32 8.96 -9.20
CA LYS A 30 9.79 8.96 -9.20
C LYS A 30 10.34 10.31 -9.62
N CYS A 31 11.44 10.71 -8.99
CA CYS A 31 12.24 11.84 -9.41
C CYS A 31 13.19 11.41 -10.53
N ASP A 32 13.09 12.04 -11.69
CA ASP A 32 14.12 11.89 -12.71
C ASP A 32 15.27 12.86 -12.39
N LEU A 33 16.31 12.33 -11.74
CA LEU A 33 17.51 13.08 -11.34
C LEU A 33 18.33 13.61 -12.52
N ARG A 34 18.08 13.15 -13.75
CA ARG A 34 18.77 13.70 -14.94
C ARG A 34 18.24 15.09 -15.30
N VAL A 35 16.95 15.28 -15.12
CA VAL A 35 16.25 16.55 -15.40
C VAL A 35 15.80 17.27 -14.13
N ASN A 36 16.05 16.67 -12.95
CA ASN A 36 15.60 17.10 -11.63
C ASN A 36 14.09 17.38 -11.58
N LYS A 37 13.27 16.51 -12.21
CA LYS A 37 11.82 16.68 -12.26
C LYS A 37 11.06 15.42 -11.89
N CYS A 38 9.91 15.61 -11.24
CA CYS A 38 9.01 14.51 -10.92
C CYS A 38 8.36 13.94 -12.18
N GLY A 39 8.31 12.60 -12.25
CA GLY A 39 7.58 11.87 -13.27
C GLY A 39 6.07 12.01 -13.09
N ALA A 40 5.35 12.08 -14.21
CA ALA A 40 3.90 12.14 -14.22
C ALA A 40 3.22 10.79 -13.91
N GLN A 41 3.98 9.69 -13.88
CA GLN A 41 3.45 8.35 -13.67
C GLN A 41 3.50 7.94 -12.20
N ARG A 42 2.35 7.47 -11.71
CA ARG A 42 2.23 6.85 -10.39
C ARG A 42 2.86 5.47 -10.39
N VAL A 43 3.67 5.18 -9.37
CA VAL A 43 4.37 3.89 -9.23
C VAL A 43 3.70 2.91 -8.27
N ASN A 44 2.80 3.39 -7.40
CA ASN A 44 2.06 2.53 -6.47
C ASN A 44 0.61 2.28 -6.93
N SER A 45 0.01 1.22 -6.37
CA SER A 45 -1.37 0.80 -6.63
C SER A 45 -2.31 1.18 -5.48
N ASN A 46 -3.61 1.26 -5.75
CA ASN A 46 -4.62 1.49 -4.71
C ASN A 46 -4.57 0.40 -3.62
N LEU A 47 -4.24 -0.85 -4.02
CA LEU A 47 -4.09 -1.94 -3.08
C LEU A 47 -2.93 -1.72 -2.11
N GLN A 48 -1.77 -1.25 -2.59
CA GLN A 48 -0.64 -0.87 -1.73
C GLN A 48 -1.03 0.20 -0.72
N VAL A 49 -1.78 1.22 -1.15
CA VAL A 49 -2.28 2.28 -0.26
C VAL A 49 -3.20 1.71 0.83
N VAL A 50 -4.17 0.87 0.46
CA VAL A 50 -5.08 0.22 1.44
C VAL A 50 -4.30 -0.67 2.41
N CYS A 51 -3.33 -1.42 1.89
CA CYS A 51 -2.47 -2.28 2.70
C CYS A 51 -1.67 -1.47 3.72
N ASP A 52 -1.11 -0.34 3.31
CA ASP A 52 -0.28 0.50 4.17
C ASP A 52 -1.08 1.32 5.18
N LYS A 53 -2.10 2.06 4.71
CA LYS A 53 -2.86 3.02 5.52
C LYS A 53 -3.93 2.39 6.40
N ILE A 54 -4.51 1.26 5.97
CA ILE A 54 -5.64 0.62 6.67
C ILE A 54 -5.19 -0.69 7.30
N PHE A 55 -4.80 -1.66 6.48
CA PHE A 55 -4.58 -3.03 6.95
C PHE A 55 -3.36 -3.17 7.86
N ARG A 56 -2.27 -2.45 7.61
CA ARG A 56 -1.07 -2.49 8.47
C ARG A 56 -1.42 -2.14 9.91
N HIS A 57 -2.32 -1.17 10.07
CA HIS A 57 -2.74 -0.68 11.39
C HIS A 57 -3.71 -1.66 12.05
N TRP A 58 -4.68 -2.20 11.32
CA TRP A 58 -5.69 -3.12 11.85
C TRP A 58 -5.11 -4.48 12.23
N PHE A 59 -4.20 -5.01 11.43
CA PHE A 59 -3.56 -6.32 11.66
C PHE A 59 -2.22 -6.21 12.39
N SER A 60 -2.01 -5.09 13.10
CA SER A 60 -0.98 -5.00 14.11
C SER A 60 -1.33 -5.91 15.30
N SER A 61 -0.30 -6.35 16.03
CA SER A 61 -0.45 -7.32 17.13
C SER A 61 -1.47 -6.89 18.19
N ALA A 62 -1.63 -5.58 18.41
CA ALA A 62 -2.48 -5.02 19.46
C ALA A 62 -3.98 -4.93 19.08
N ARG A 63 -4.32 -4.93 17.79
CA ARG A 63 -5.71 -4.74 17.32
C ARG A 63 -6.37 -6.01 16.76
N THR A 64 -5.63 -7.12 16.70
CA THR A 64 -6.17 -8.38 16.19
C THR A 64 -6.87 -9.16 17.30
N SER A 65 -8.11 -9.56 17.06
CA SER A 65 -8.92 -10.36 18.00
C SER A 65 -8.19 -11.63 18.49
N PRO A 66 -8.28 -11.97 19.79
CA PRO A 66 -7.71 -13.20 20.34
C PRO A 66 -8.34 -14.46 19.75
N ALA A 67 -9.57 -14.37 19.22
CA ALA A 67 -10.25 -15.48 18.55
C ALA A 67 -9.54 -15.95 17.26
N ILE A 68 -8.68 -15.10 16.69
CA ILE A 68 -7.91 -15.43 15.49
C ILE A 68 -6.63 -16.18 15.90
N SER A 69 -6.40 -17.34 15.27
CA SER A 69 -5.28 -18.20 15.57
C SER A 69 -3.92 -17.47 15.38
N PRO A 70 -2.92 -17.73 16.24
CA PRO A 70 -1.61 -17.06 16.16
C PRO A 70 -0.91 -17.25 14.82
N ARG A 71 -1.13 -18.41 14.18
CA ARG A 71 -0.60 -18.71 12.85
C ARG A 71 -1.21 -17.81 11.79
N LEU A 72 -2.54 -17.71 11.75
CA LEU A 72 -3.24 -16.89 10.76
C LEU A 72 -2.93 -15.41 10.93
N ARG A 73 -2.88 -14.92 12.18
CA ARG A 73 -2.46 -13.54 12.50
C ARG A 73 -1.07 -13.21 11.96
N ARG A 74 -0.11 -14.13 12.12
CA ARG A 74 1.27 -13.95 11.62
C ARG A 74 1.31 -13.91 10.09
N GLN A 75 0.56 -14.80 9.44
CA GLN A 75 0.46 -14.86 7.97
C GLN A 75 -0.18 -13.58 7.41
N LEU A 76 -1.27 -13.12 8.02
CA LEU A 76 -1.96 -11.90 7.60
C LEU A 76 -1.07 -10.67 7.76
N ARG A 77 -0.40 -10.51 8.91
CA ARG A 77 0.55 -9.41 9.12
C ARG A 77 1.68 -9.41 8.08
N ARG A 78 2.24 -10.58 7.77
CA ARG A 78 3.29 -10.72 6.75
C ARG A 78 2.76 -10.36 5.36
N ALA A 79 1.59 -10.85 4.99
CA ALA A 79 0.98 -10.55 3.70
C ALA A 79 0.66 -9.06 3.53
N VAL A 80 0.22 -8.39 4.60
CA VAL A 80 -0.03 -6.95 4.60
C VAL A 80 1.27 -6.16 4.47
N GLN A 81 2.34 -6.58 5.17
CA GLN A 81 3.65 -5.95 5.05
C GLN A 81 4.22 -6.06 3.63
N GLU A 82 4.14 -7.25 3.03
CA GLU A 82 4.55 -7.49 1.65
C GLU A 82 3.68 -6.71 0.65
N CYS A 83 2.39 -6.52 0.94
CA CYS A 83 1.47 -5.76 0.09
C CYS A 83 1.71 -4.25 0.16
N ALA A 84 2.10 -3.72 1.31
CA ALA A 84 2.37 -2.30 1.50
C ALA A 84 3.75 -1.88 0.94
N ASP A 85 4.63 -2.84 0.66
CA ASP A 85 5.97 -2.58 0.16
C ASP A 85 5.91 -2.02 -1.28
N PRO A 86 6.46 -0.82 -1.54
CA PRO A 86 6.59 -0.28 -2.90
C PRO A 86 7.56 -1.10 -3.77
N GLY A 87 8.37 -1.97 -3.17
CA GLY A 87 9.38 -2.77 -3.86
C GLY A 87 10.58 -1.93 -4.32
N PRO A 88 11.63 -2.58 -4.85
CA PRO A 88 12.77 -1.86 -5.41
C PRO A 88 12.36 -1.06 -6.66
N ALA A 89 12.98 0.10 -6.83
CA ALA A 89 12.71 1.02 -7.94
C ALA A 89 12.72 0.29 -9.29
N GLY A 90 11.62 0.43 -10.05
CA GLY A 90 11.46 -0.20 -11.37
C GLY A 90 10.79 -1.59 -11.36
N SER A 91 10.41 -2.11 -10.19
CA SER A 91 9.63 -3.36 -10.12
C SER A 91 8.17 -3.10 -10.52
N PRO A 92 7.54 -3.95 -11.35
CA PRO A 92 6.11 -3.86 -11.58
C PRO A 92 5.34 -4.07 -10.27
N PRO A 93 4.19 -3.40 -10.08
CA PRO A 93 3.40 -3.55 -8.87
C PRO A 93 3.06 -5.03 -8.63
N ARG A 94 3.44 -5.58 -7.47
CA ARG A 94 3.08 -6.95 -7.06
C ARG A 94 1.59 -7.09 -6.65
N ALA A 95 0.74 -6.20 -7.17
CA ALA A 95 -0.64 -6.03 -6.71
C ALA A 95 -1.48 -7.30 -6.90
N THR A 96 -1.34 -7.99 -8.04
CA THR A 96 -2.20 -9.16 -8.34
C THR A 96 -1.92 -10.36 -7.43
N PRO A 97 -0.67 -10.83 -7.24
CA PRO A 97 -0.39 -11.91 -6.29
C PRO A 97 -0.75 -11.54 -4.85
N ALA A 98 -0.50 -10.28 -4.45
CA ALA A 98 -0.83 -9.79 -3.11
C ALA A 98 -2.34 -9.80 -2.86
N PHE A 99 -3.15 -9.39 -3.84
CA PHE A 99 -4.61 -9.36 -3.74
C PHE A 99 -5.19 -10.74 -3.40
N TRP A 100 -4.84 -11.77 -4.18
CA TRP A 100 -5.37 -13.12 -3.96
C TRP A 100 -4.94 -13.70 -2.62
N LYS A 101 -3.67 -13.50 -2.24
CA LYS A 101 -3.14 -13.92 -0.93
C LYS A 101 -3.92 -13.25 0.21
N LEU A 102 -4.09 -11.93 0.17
CA LEU A 102 -4.85 -11.20 1.19
C LEU A 102 -6.30 -11.63 1.25
N ARG A 103 -6.97 -11.77 0.10
CA ARG A 103 -8.36 -12.24 0.04
C ARG A 103 -8.53 -13.59 0.73
N SER A 104 -7.64 -14.54 0.46
CA SER A 104 -7.70 -15.88 1.08
C SER A 104 -7.52 -15.83 2.59
N LEU A 105 -6.58 -15.03 3.10
CA LEU A 105 -6.31 -14.87 4.53
C LEU A 105 -7.43 -14.13 5.26
N LEU A 106 -8.00 -13.09 4.64
CA LEU A 106 -9.14 -12.36 5.19
C LEU A 106 -10.39 -13.25 5.28
N GLN A 107 -10.64 -14.09 4.27
CA GLN A 107 -11.71 -15.09 4.32
C GLN A 107 -11.51 -16.11 5.43
N ALA A 108 -10.28 -16.60 5.64
CA ALA A 108 -9.97 -17.48 6.76
C ALA A 108 -10.18 -16.78 8.12
N THR A 109 -9.79 -15.51 8.22
CA THR A 109 -9.95 -14.71 9.45
C THR A 109 -11.43 -14.52 9.77
N LEU A 110 -12.24 -14.23 8.75
CA LEU A 110 -13.69 -14.12 8.90
C LEU A 110 -14.34 -15.43 9.36
N ARG A 111 -13.84 -16.59 8.92
CA ARG A 111 -14.35 -17.89 9.38
C ARG A 111 -14.03 -18.13 10.84
N GLU A 112 -12.80 -17.88 11.28
CA GLU A 112 -12.42 -18.01 12.70
C GLU A 112 -13.22 -17.06 13.60
N LEU A 113 -13.42 -15.81 13.17
CA LEU A 113 -14.24 -14.84 13.90
C LEU A 113 -15.71 -15.25 14.00
N ARG A 114 -16.29 -15.82 12.93
CA ARG A 114 -17.67 -16.31 12.93
C ARG A 114 -17.87 -17.57 13.77
N ALA A 115 -16.84 -18.40 13.95
CA ALA A 115 -16.91 -19.58 14.79
C ALA A 115 -16.76 -19.25 16.29
N ALA A 116 -16.26 -18.06 16.62
CA ALA A 116 -16.07 -17.59 17.98
C ALA A 116 -17.26 -16.72 18.50
N ASN A 117 -18.22 -16.40 17.64
CA ASN A 117 -19.48 -15.71 17.95
C ASN A 117 -20.64 -16.69 17.79
#